data_AF-A0A2I1EXS8-F1
#
_entry.id   AF-A0A2I1EXS8-F1
#
_cell.length_a   1.000
_cell.length_b   1.000
_cell.length_c   1.000
_cell.angle_alpha   90.00
_cell.angle_beta   90.00
_cell.angle_gamma   90.00
#
_symmetry.space_group_name_H-M   'P 1'
#
loop_
_entity.id
_entity.type
_entity.pdbx_description
1 polymer ?
#
loop_
_entity_poly.entity_id
_entity_poly.type
_entity_poly.pdbx_seq_one_letter_code
_entity_poly.pdbx_strand_id
1 'polypeptide(L)'
;IKNPMDLFTINSKLENNQYRSTDEFEKDICLIFRNCYTYNDLGSEIYCLGEELESDFNKIWNEKQRERLKRVRDTDTNSSGKLKYFHDFFAFKYIINSLYITIIY
;
A
#
# COMPACT_ATOMS: atom_id res chain seq x y z
N ILE A 1 -8.20 -11.50 -16.50
CA ILE A 1 -7.07 -10.66 -16.03
C ILE A 1 -5.74 -11.28 -16.42
N LYS A 2 -4.73 -10.46 -16.73
CA LYS A 2 -3.39 -10.95 -17.08
C LYS A 2 -2.48 -11.13 -15.85
N ASN A 3 -2.66 -10.32 -14.81
CA ASN A 3 -1.87 -10.35 -13.58
C ASN A 3 -2.79 -10.22 -12.35
N PRO A 4 -3.22 -11.33 -11.72
CA PRO A 4 -3.98 -11.29 -10.48
C PRO A 4 -3.11 -10.74 -9.34
N MET A 5 -3.74 -10.06 -8.38
CA MET A 5 -3.11 -9.56 -7.15
C MET A 5 -4.17 -9.40 -6.07
N ASP A 6 -3.79 -9.63 -4.83
CA ASP A 6 -4.65 -9.54 -3.65
C ASP A 6 -3.80 -9.23 -2.41
N LEU A 7 -4.46 -8.82 -1.32
CA LEU A 7 -3.76 -8.41 -0.09
C LEU A 7 -3.01 -9.56 0.60
N PHE A 8 -3.47 -10.81 0.46
CA PHE A 8 -2.76 -11.96 1.02
C PHE A 8 -1.44 -12.19 0.29
N THR A 9 -1.46 -12.13 -1.04
CA THR A 9 -0.25 -12.18 -1.87
C THR A 9 0.70 -11.04 -1.53
N ILE A 10 0.20 -9.82 -1.38
CA ILE A 10 1.02 -8.67 -0.98
C ILE A 10 1.65 -8.88 0.40
N ASN A 11 0.88 -9.36 1.38
CA ASN A 11 1.39 -9.66 2.72
C ASN A 11 2.47 -10.75 2.69
N SER A 12 2.27 -11.81 1.92
CA SER A 12 3.28 -12.86 1.73
C SER A 12 4.56 -12.31 1.09
N LYS A 13 4.44 -11.46 0.07
CA LYS A 13 5.61 -10.80 -0.55
C LYS A 13 6.36 -9.90 0.42
N LEU A 14 5.62 -9.20 1.29
CA LEU A 14 6.17 -8.39 2.37
C LEU A 14 6.96 -9.26 3.36
N GLU A 15 6.32 -10.29 3.94
CA GLU A 15 6.93 -11.18 4.92
C GLU A 15 8.18 -11.89 4.40
N ASN A 16 8.20 -12.20 3.10
CA ASN A 16 9.31 -12.85 2.43
C ASN A 16 10.36 -11.87 1.83
N ASN A 17 10.28 -10.57 2.18
CA ASN A 17 11.20 -9.53 1.68
C ASN A 17 11.33 -9.47 0.15
N GLN A 18 10.24 -9.72 -0.57
CA GLN A 18 10.23 -9.82 -2.04
C GLN A 18 10.09 -8.46 -2.74
N TYR A 19 9.84 -7.38 -1.99
CA TYR A 19 9.84 -6.02 -2.51
C TYR A 19 11.20 -5.38 -2.33
N ARG A 20 11.80 -4.92 -3.44
CA ARG A 20 13.10 -4.22 -3.44
C ARG A 20 12.95 -2.73 -3.19
N SER A 21 11.75 -2.21 -3.36
CA SER A 21 11.43 -0.79 -3.16
C SER A 21 9.96 -0.61 -2.75
N THR A 22 9.66 0.55 -2.18
CA THR A 22 8.28 0.95 -1.86
C THR A 22 7.40 1.06 -3.11
N ASP A 23 8.01 1.36 -4.25
CA ASP A 23 7.30 1.60 -5.52
C ASP A 23 6.81 0.28 -6.12
N GLU A 24 7.53 -0.83 -5.90
CA GLU A 24 7.06 -2.16 -6.26
C GLU A 24 5.84 -2.59 -5.44
N PHE A 25 5.82 -2.24 -4.14
CA PHE A 25 4.66 -2.48 -3.27
C PHE A 25 3.45 -1.64 -3.70
N GLU A 26 3.64 -0.34 -3.95
CA GLU A 26 2.58 0.55 -4.44
C GLU A 26 1.95 0.03 -5.74
N LYS A 27 2.79 -0.42 -6.69
CA LYS A 27 2.31 -0.99 -7.96
C LYS A 27 1.38 -2.18 -7.77
N ASP A 28 1.65 -3.06 -6.80
CA ASP A 28 0.79 -4.20 -6.55
C ASP A 28 -0.53 -3.80 -5.87
N ILE A 29 -0.52 -2.80 -4.99
CA ILE A 29 -1.76 -2.23 -4.43
C ILE A 29 -2.60 -1.58 -5.55
N CYS A 30 -2.01 -0.75 -6.40
CA CYS A 30 -2.70 -0.16 -7.55
C CYS A 30 -3.23 -1.23 -8.53
N LEU A 31 -2.54 -2.37 -8.64
CA LEU A 31 -3.01 -3.49 -9.45
C LEU A 31 -4.30 -4.11 -8.90
N ILE A 32 -4.49 -4.15 -7.58
CA ILE A 32 -5.75 -4.58 -6.96
C ILE A 32 -6.90 -3.67 -7.41
N PHE A 33 -6.73 -2.34 -7.31
CA PHE A 33 -7.76 -1.38 -7.72
C PHE A 33 -8.07 -1.48 -9.21
N ARG A 34 -7.03 -1.51 -10.05
CA ARG A 34 -7.20 -1.64 -11.51
C ARG A 34 -7.93 -2.94 -11.88
N ASN A 35 -7.60 -4.04 -11.21
CA ASN A 35 -8.30 -5.31 -11.43
C ASN A 35 -9.76 -5.22 -10.96
N CYS A 36 -10.03 -4.57 -9.83
CA CYS A 36 -11.38 -4.30 -9.32
C CYS A 36 -12.23 -3.58 -10.37
N TYR A 37 -11.74 -2.46 -10.91
CA TYR A 37 -12.48 -1.67 -11.90
C TYR A 37 -12.60 -2.34 -13.27
N THR A 38 -11.71 -3.28 -13.57
CA THR A 38 -11.79 -4.05 -14.83
C THR A 38 -12.87 -5.13 -14.77
N TYR A 39 -13.13 -5.69 -13.59
CA TYR A 39 -14.10 -6.78 -13.43
C TYR A 39 -15.50 -6.32 -13.05
N ASN A 40 -15.59 -5.25 -12.25
CA ASN A 40 -16.85 -4.79 -11.69
C ASN A 40 -17.43 -3.66 -12.54
N ASP A 41 -18.73 -3.68 -12.73
CA ASP A 41 -19.43 -2.62 -13.45
C ASP A 41 -19.28 -1.29 -12.70
N LEU A 42 -19.13 -0.21 -13.48
CA LEU A 42 -19.09 1.15 -12.95
C LEU A 42 -20.35 1.43 -12.11
N GLY A 43 -20.15 1.89 -10.88
CA GLY A 43 -21.24 2.19 -9.95
C GLY A 43 -21.82 0.98 -9.21
N SER A 44 -21.30 -0.23 -9.45
CA SER A 44 -21.57 -1.36 -8.56
C SER A 44 -20.99 -1.08 -7.17
N GLU A 45 -21.57 -1.71 -6.15
CA GLU A 45 -21.10 -1.58 -4.75
C GLU A 45 -19.60 -1.86 -4.62
N ILE A 46 -19.12 -2.94 -5.25
CA ILE A 46 -17.70 -3.32 -5.23
C ILE A 46 -16.81 -2.29 -5.94
N TYR A 47 -17.28 -1.68 -7.04
CA TYR A 47 -16.55 -0.62 -7.71
C TYR A 47 -16.40 0.60 -6.80
N CYS A 48 -17.49 1.06 -6.17
CA CYS A 48 -17.50 2.21 -5.27
C CYS A 48 -16.61 1.98 -4.04
N LEU A 49 -16.64 0.78 -3.45
CA LEU A 49 -15.75 0.40 -2.35
C LEU A 49 -14.28 0.42 -2.78
N GLY A 50 -13.99 0.01 -4.02
CA GLY A 50 -12.67 0.13 -4.62
C GLY A 50 -12.18 1.58 -4.67
N GLU A 51 -13.04 2.51 -5.11
CA GLU A 51 -12.72 3.94 -5.20
C GLU A 51 -12.47 4.57 -3.83
N GLU A 52 -13.31 4.27 -2.83
CA GLU A 52 -13.14 4.75 -1.47
C GLU A 52 -11.80 4.28 -0.88
N LEU A 53 -11.50 3.00 -1.06
CA LEU A 53 -10.27 2.39 -0.59
C LEU A 53 -9.03 2.98 -1.28
N GLU A 54 -9.07 3.17 -2.59
CA GLU A 54 -7.98 3.79 -3.34
C GLU A 54 -7.73 5.24 -2.88
N SER A 55 -8.81 6.00 -2.64
CA SER A 55 -8.73 7.35 -2.09
C SER A 55 -8.00 7.38 -0.75
N ASP A 56 -8.37 6.49 0.18
CA ASP A 56 -7.77 6.46 1.51
C ASP A 56 -6.32 5.97 1.49
N PHE A 57 -6.02 4.95 0.68
CA PHE A 57 -4.65 4.53 0.42
C PHE A 57 -3.80 5.70 -0.08
N ASN A 58 -4.28 6.44 -1.08
CA ASN A 58 -3.55 7.55 -1.68
C ASN A 58 -3.30 8.70 -0.69
N LYS A 59 -4.25 9.01 0.20
CA LYS A 59 -4.05 10.02 1.25
C LYS A 59 -2.89 9.63 2.16
N ILE A 60 -2.92 8.40 2.68
CA ILE A 60 -1.93 7.88 3.63
C ILE A 60 -0.56 7.73 2.94
N TRP A 61 -0.54 7.18 1.73
CA TRP A 61 0.69 7.00 0.95
C TRP A 61 1.39 8.35 0.73
N ASN A 62 0.66 9.36 0.24
CA ASN A 62 1.21 10.69 -0.02
C ASN A 62 1.72 11.37 1.24
N GLU A 63 1.03 11.24 2.37
CA GLU A 63 1.52 11.75 3.66
C GLU A 63 2.86 11.11 4.04
N LYS A 64 2.95 9.78 3.97
CA LYS A 64 4.19 9.03 4.25
C LYS A 64 5.32 9.42 3.31
N GLN A 65 5.04 9.64 2.02
CA GLN A 65 6.04 10.12 1.06
C GLN A 65 6.59 11.50 1.44
N ARG A 66 5.72 12.43 1.86
CA ARG A 66 6.16 13.77 2.32
C ARG A 66 7.01 13.69 3.58
N GLU A 67 6.64 12.85 4.54
CA GLU A 67 7.45 12.60 5.75
C GLU A 67 8.84 12.05 5.38
N ARG A 68 8.89 11.10 4.44
CA ARG A 68 10.15 10.54 3.93
C ARG A 68 11.04 11.62 3.31
N LEU A 69 10.46 12.49 2.48
CA LEU A 69 11.18 13.60 1.83
C LEU A 69 11.69 14.66 2.82
N LYS A 70 10.97 14.94 3.91
CA LYS A 70 11.48 15.82 4.98
C LYS A 70 12.70 15.18 5.66
N ARG A 71 12.59 13.90 6.00
CA ARG A 71 13.63 13.14 6.70
C ARG A 71 14.93 13.00 5.91
N VAL A 72 14.86 12.91 4.58
CA VAL A 72 16.06 12.89 3.71
C VAL A 72 16.75 14.25 3.67
N ARG A 73 16.00 15.36 3.76
CA ARG A 73 16.57 16.72 3.78
C ARG A 73 17.26 17.05 5.10
N ASP A 74 16.91 16.37 6.18
CA ASP A 74 17.44 16.62 7.52
C ASP A 74 18.67 15.74 7.87
N THR A 75 19.08 14.80 7.01
CA THR A 75 20.15 13.82 7.33
C THR A 75 21.39 13.94 6.43
N ASP A 76 22.23 14.95 6.70
CA ASP A 76 23.68 14.83 6.54
C ASP A 76 24.24 14.11 7.79
N THR A 77 24.19 12.78 7.83
CA THR A 77 25.16 11.86 8.49
C THR A 77 24.61 10.43 8.66
N ASN A 78 25.17 9.54 7.84
CA ASN A 78 25.52 8.12 8.01
C ASN A 78 24.62 7.11 8.79
N SER A 79 24.45 5.94 8.19
CA SER A 79 24.09 4.63 8.79
C SER A 79 22.68 4.39 9.38
N SER A 80 21.87 5.42 9.64
CA SER A 80 20.52 5.28 10.25
C SER A 80 19.39 4.90 9.26
N GLY A 81 19.65 4.98 7.95
CA GLY A 81 18.65 4.78 6.90
C GLY A 81 18.03 3.37 6.90
N LYS A 82 18.84 2.31 7.08
CA LYS A 82 18.37 0.90 7.01
C LYS A 82 17.35 0.54 8.10
N LEU A 83 17.52 1.05 9.33
CA LEU A 83 16.64 0.72 10.46
C LEU A 83 15.26 1.42 10.35
N LYS A 84 15.22 2.56 9.65
CA LYS A 84 14.00 3.37 9.47
C LYS A 84 13.04 2.77 8.45
N TYR A 85 13.57 2.15 7.39
CA TYR A 85 12.76 1.40 6.40
C TYR A 85 11.99 0.23 7.02
N PHE A 86 12.58 -0.42 8.03
CA PHE A 86 11.92 -1.51 8.76
C PHE A 86 10.74 -1.02 9.61
N HIS A 87 10.79 0.22 10.08
CA HIS A 87 9.74 0.82 10.91
C HIS A 87 8.58 1.40 10.09
N ASP A 88 8.84 1.93 8.89
CA ASP A 88 7.79 2.36 7.95
C ASP A 88 6.91 1.16 7.49
N PHE A 89 7.45 -0.06 7.53
CA PHE A 89 6.75 -1.31 7.23
C PHE A 89 5.66 -1.67 8.26
N PHE A 90 5.89 -1.36 9.54
CA PHE A 90 4.91 -1.62 10.60
C PHE A 90 3.68 -0.70 10.50
N ALA A 91 3.81 0.49 9.91
CA ALA A 91 2.67 1.36 9.65
C ALA A 91 1.66 0.72 8.69
N PHE A 92 2.12 -0.11 7.74
CA PHE A 92 1.24 -0.84 6.82
C PHE A 92 0.51 -2.00 7.47
N LYS A 93 1.07 -2.63 8.52
CA LYS A 93 0.33 -3.61 9.31
C LYS A 93 -0.92 -3.01 9.96
N TYR A 94 -0.88 -1.72 10.30
CA TYR A 94 -2.04 -0.99 10.82
C TYR A 94 -3.06 -0.65 9.73
N ILE A 95 -2.59 -0.29 8.53
CA ILE A 95 -3.45 -0.02 7.36
C ILE A 95 -4.14 -1.29 6.85
N ILE A 96 -3.42 -2.41 6.74
CA ILE A 96 -4.00 -3.70 6.31
C ILE A 96 -4.95 -4.26 7.37
N ASN A 97 -4.67 -4.10 8.68
CA ASN A 97 -5.62 -4.46 9.73
C ASN A 97 -6.87 -3.57 9.75
N SER A 98 -6.74 -2.29 9.43
CA SER A 98 -7.91 -1.40 9.34
C SER A 98 -8.84 -1.78 8.19
N LEU A 99 -8.33 -2.42 7.13
CA LEU A 99 -9.10 -2.85 5.97
C LEU A 99 -9.74 -4.24 6.14
N TYR A 100 -9.17 -5.08 7.02
CA TYR A 100 -9.79 -6.36 7.39
C TYR A 100 -11.08 -6.18 8.21
N ILE A 101 -11.29 -5.01 8.83
CA ILE A 101 -12.46 -4.73 9.68
C ILE A 101 -13.66 -4.17 8.89
N THR A 102 -13.46 -3.63 7.68
CA THR A 102 -14.56 -2.99 6.91
C THR A 102 -15.13 -3.88 5.80
N ILE A 103 -14.47 -4.98 5.40
CA ILE A 103 -14.95 -5.86 4.32
C ILE A 103 -15.70 -7.12 4.84
N ILE A 104 -15.85 -7.30 6.17
CA ILE A 104 -16.58 -8.43 6.77
C ILE A 104 -17.75 -8.00 7.69
N TYR A 105 -18.15 -6.73 7.70
CA TYR A 105 -19.41 -6.30 8.35
C TYR A 105 -20.30 -5.51 7.42
#